data_AF-A0A8I0H7N4-F1
#
_entry.id   AF-A0A8I0H7N4-F1
#
_cell.length_a   1.000
_cell.length_b   1.000
_cell.length_c   1.000
_cell.angle_alpha   90.00
_cell.angle_beta   90.00
_cell.angle_gamma   90.00
#
_symmetry.space_group_name_H-M   'P 1'
#
loop_
_entity.id
_entity.type
_entity.pdbx_description
1 polymer ?
#
loop_
_entity_poly.entity_id
_entity_poly.type
_entity_poly.pdbx_seq_one_letter_code
_entity_poly.pdbx_strand_id
1 'polypeptide(L)'
;LFDQVARKYNVDYAFRKTGPKQYRLYFKAGQADAITDCFAEYTKRAMRKSRHPSVLKQMEQAKQAARQQHTRERKREAVRGDR
;
A
#
# COMPACT_ATOMS: atom_id res chain seq x y z
N LEU A 1 2.27 12.39 -3.72
CA LEU A 1 1.27 11.33 -4.04
C LEU A 1 -0.03 11.96 -4.52
N PHE A 2 -0.56 12.92 -3.76
CA PHE A 2 -1.75 13.67 -4.15
C PHE A 2 -1.57 14.42 -5.48
N ASP A 3 -0.44 15.09 -5.70
CA ASP A 3 -0.16 15.82 -6.96
C ASP A 3 -0.30 14.97 -8.23
N GLN A 4 0.09 13.69 -8.19
CA GLN A 4 -0.05 12.80 -9.35
C GLN A 4 -1.50 12.48 -9.65
N VAL A 5 -2.32 12.35 -8.61
CA VAL A 5 -3.76 12.06 -8.76
C VAL A 5 -4.49 13.35 -9.15
N ALA A 6 -4.17 14.49 -8.52
CA ALA A 6 -4.72 15.79 -8.86
C ALA A 6 -4.49 16.16 -10.33
N ARG A 7 -3.29 15.91 -10.88
CA ARG A 7 -3.00 16.10 -12.30
C ARG A 7 -3.81 15.18 -13.22
N LYS A 8 -4.07 13.95 -12.79
CA LYS A 8 -4.84 12.97 -13.58
C LYS A 8 -6.31 13.33 -13.69
N TYR A 9 -6.85 13.95 -12.65
CA TYR A 9 -8.25 14.39 -12.59
C TYR A 9 -8.44 15.89 -12.88
N ASN A 10 -7.38 16.57 -13.36
CA ASN A 10 -7.39 18.02 -13.64
C ASN A 10 -7.92 18.87 -12.48
N VAL A 11 -7.61 18.46 -11.25
CA VAL A 11 -8.02 19.18 -10.04
C VAL A 11 -7.02 20.28 -9.74
N ASP A 12 -7.49 21.52 -9.78
CA ASP A 12 -6.72 22.70 -9.37
C ASP A 12 -6.83 22.86 -7.85
N TYR A 13 -5.68 22.94 -7.17
CA TYR A 13 -5.63 23.06 -5.72
C TYR A 13 -4.60 24.09 -5.26
N ALA A 14 -4.85 24.67 -4.09
CA ALA A 14 -3.92 25.59 -3.42
C ALA A 14 -3.78 25.24 -1.94
N PHE A 15 -2.54 25.06 -1.49
CA PHE A 15 -2.25 24.88 -0.07
C PHE A 15 -1.99 26.24 0.58
N ARG A 16 -2.71 26.55 1.66
CA ARG A 16 -2.37 27.68 2.54
C ARG A 16 -2.23 27.21 3.98
N LYS A 17 -1.25 27.80 4.66
CA LYS A 17 -1.09 27.65 6.10
C LYS A 17 -1.96 28.70 6.78
N THR A 18 -2.94 28.26 7.57
CA THR A 18 -3.87 29.15 8.27
C THR A 18 -3.43 29.39 9.72
N GLY A 19 -2.51 28.56 10.25
CA GLY A 19 -1.99 28.71 11.61
C GLY A 19 -0.77 27.82 11.88
N PRO A 20 -0.22 27.82 13.11
CA PRO A 20 1.04 27.16 13.44
C PRO A 20 1.08 25.66 13.10
N LYS A 21 -0.05 24.95 13.19
CA LYS A 21 -0.22 23.54 12.80
C LYS A 21 -1.44 23.28 11.92
N GLN A 22 -2.05 24.33 11.36
CA GLN A 22 -3.27 24.23 10.57
C GLN A 22 -3.00 24.56 9.11
N TYR A 23 -3.41 23.65 8.24
CA TYR A 23 -3.32 23.78 6.79
C TYR A 23 -4.71 23.68 6.20
N ARG A 24 -5.02 24.56 5.24
CA ARG A 24 -6.21 24.45 4.39
C ARG A 24 -5.80 24.19 2.96
N LEU A 25 -6.49 23.24 2.36
CA LEU A 25 -6.41 22.93 0.95
C LEU A 25 -7.66 23.51 0.28
N TYR A 26 -7.43 24.45 -0.63
CA TYR A 26 -8.48 25.04 -1.45
C TYR A 26 -8.53 24.32 -2.78
N PHE A 27 -9.72 24.21 -3.34
CA PHE A 27 -9.95 23.67 -4.67
C PHE A 27 -10.69 24.70 -5.52
N LYS A 28 -10.48 24.64 -6.83
CA LYS A 28 -11.25 25.46 -7.76
C LYS A 28 -12.73 25.03 -7.77
N ALA A 29 -13.62 26.02 -7.83
CA ALA A 29 -15.06 25.77 -7.86
C ALA A 29 -15.46 24.99 -9.13
N GLY A 30 -16.51 24.15 -9.03
CA GLY A 30 -17.02 23.34 -10.13
C GLY A 30 -16.28 22.01 -10.36
N GLN A 31 -15.31 21.65 -9.51
CA GLN A 31 -14.56 20.40 -9.60
C GLN A 31 -14.95 19.38 -8.51
N ALA A 32 -16.15 19.48 -7.93
CA ALA A 32 -16.57 18.64 -6.80
C ALA A 32 -16.49 17.12 -7.10
N ASP A 33 -16.92 16.72 -8.30
CA ASP A 33 -16.89 15.32 -8.73
C ASP A 33 -15.44 14.83 -8.91
N ALA A 34 -14.60 15.63 -9.57
CA ALA A 34 -13.18 15.32 -9.78
C ALA A 34 -12.39 15.26 -8.47
N ILE A 35 -12.72 16.10 -7.48
CA ILE A 35 -12.14 16.05 -6.14
C ILE A 35 -12.52 14.74 -5.45
N THR A 36 -13.78 14.34 -5.53
CA THR A 36 -14.29 13.09 -4.93
C THR A 36 -13.58 11.87 -5.51
N ASP A 37 -13.44 11.82 -6.83
CA ASP A 37 -12.71 10.74 -7.52
C ASP A 37 -11.22 10.73 -7.17
N CYS A 38 -10.59 11.91 -7.11
CA CYS A 38 -9.19 12.07 -6.72
C CYS A 38 -8.95 11.54 -5.30
N PHE A 39 -9.82 11.85 -4.34
CA PHE A 39 -9.73 11.33 -2.98
C PHE A 39 -10.00 9.82 -2.90
N ALA A 40 -10.91 9.29 -3.70
CA ALA A 40 -11.16 7.85 -3.77
C ALA A 40 -9.94 7.08 -4.29
N GLU A 41 -9.31 7.56 -5.36
CA GLU A 41 -8.05 7.01 -5.90
C GLU A 41 -6.89 7.17 -4.92
N TYR A 42 -6.76 8.34 -4.28
CA TYR A 42 -5.74 8.59 -3.28
C TYR A 42 -5.84 7.60 -2.12
N THR A 43 -7.05 7.35 -1.61
CA THR A 43 -7.31 6.41 -0.53
C THR A 43 -7.00 4.98 -0.97
N LYS A 44 -7.44 4.55 -2.16
CA LYS A 44 -7.09 3.22 -2.71
C LYS A 44 -5.57 3.04 -2.85
N ARG A 45 -4.86 4.08 -3.30
CA ARG A 45 -3.40 4.04 -3.50
C ARG A 45 -2.62 4.09 -2.18
N ALA A 46 -3.09 4.87 -1.21
CA ALA A 46 -2.56 4.89 0.15
C ALA A 46 -2.77 3.54 0.84
N MET A 47 -3.96 2.94 0.72
CA MET A 47 -4.26 1.61 1.24
C MET A 47 -3.45 0.51 0.55
N ARG A 48 -3.26 0.56 -0.79
CA ARG A 48 -2.35 -0.38 -1.47
C ARG A 48 -0.92 -0.29 -0.95
N LYS A 49 -0.46 0.92 -0.60
CA LYS A 49 0.89 1.13 -0.07
C LYS A 49 1.02 0.65 1.38
N SER A 50 -0.03 0.74 2.20
CA SER A 50 -0.05 0.13 3.54
C SER A 50 -0.25 -1.39 3.52
N ARG A 51 -0.87 -1.92 2.47
CA ARG A 51 -1.06 -3.37 2.26
C ARG A 51 0.15 -4.09 1.69
N HIS A 52 1.18 -3.38 1.22
CA HIS A 52 2.44 -4.01 0.86
C HIS A 52 3.10 -4.53 2.15
N PRO A 53 3.24 -5.86 2.33
CA PRO A 53 4.01 -6.37 3.45
C PRO A 53 5.42 -5.78 3.34
N SER A 54 5.93 -5.24 4.44
CA SER A 54 7.31 -4.76 4.49
C SER A 54 8.24 -5.89 4.02
N VAL A 55 9.36 -5.55 3.38
CA VAL A 55 10.35 -6.54 2.91
C VAL A 55 10.76 -7.50 4.04
N LEU A 56 10.81 -7.00 5.28
CA LEU A 56 10.97 -7.80 6.51
C LEU A 56 9.90 -8.88 6.67
N LYS A 57 8.63 -8.54 6.49
CA LYS A 57 7.50 -9.48 6.60
C LYS A 57 7.51 -10.50 5.46
N GLN A 58 7.93 -10.10 4.26
CA GLN A 58 8.16 -11.03 3.15
C GLN A 58 9.32 -12.01 3.42
N MET A 59 10.43 -11.53 4.00
CA MET A 59 11.56 -12.39 4.40
C MET A 59 11.16 -13.40 5.48
N GLU A 60 10.38 -12.99 6.48
CA GLU A 60 9.90 -13.93 7.51
C GLU A 60 8.95 -14.99 6.95
N GLN A 61 8.05 -14.61 6.02
CA GLN A 61 7.20 -15.58 5.32
C GLN A 61 8.03 -16.56 4.47
N ALA A 62 9.06 -16.07 3.77
CA ALA A 62 9.96 -16.92 2.98
C ALA A 62 10.75 -17.89 3.87
N LYS A 63 11.27 -17.44 5.02
CA LYS A 63 11.95 -18.30 6.00
C LYS A 63 11.01 -19.38 6.55
N GLN A 64 9.77 -19.02 6.86
CA GLN A 64 8.77 -19.99 7.36
C GLN A 64 8.42 -21.02 6.29
N ALA A 65 8.24 -20.60 5.03
CA ALA A 65 8.00 -21.51 3.91
C ALA A 65 9.18 -22.48 3.68
N ALA A 66 10.42 -21.99 3.72
CA ALA A 66 11.61 -22.81 3.60
C ALA A 66 11.74 -23.85 4.74
N ARG A 67 11.43 -23.46 5.98
CA ARG A 67 11.39 -24.39 7.12
C ARG A 67 10.32 -25.47 6.96
N GLN A 68 9.15 -25.12 6.41
CA GLN A 68 8.08 -26.09 6.14
C GLN A 68 8.42 -27.06 5.00
N GLN A 69 9.15 -26.59 3.96
CA GLN A 69 9.66 -27.45 2.90
C GLN A 69 10.71 -28.45 3.43
N HIS A 70 11.69 -27.97 4.17
CA HIS A 70 12.75 -28.82 4.73
C HIS A 70 12.21 -29.86 5.74
N THR A 71 11.18 -29.52 6.51
CA THR A 71 10.52 -30.51 7.40
C THR A 71 9.70 -31.54 6.64
N ARG A 72 9.10 -31.18 5.49
CA ARG A 72 8.40 -32.13 4.61
C ARG A 72 9.36 -33.07 3.89
N GLU A 73 10.52 -32.59 3.48
CA GLU A 73 11.57 -33.39 2.84
C GLU A 73 12.15 -34.42 3.83
N ARG A 74 12.52 -33.99 5.04
CA ARG A 74 12.98 -34.91 6.10
C ARG A 74 11.96 -35.99 6.47
N LYS A 75 10.66 -35.64 6.50
CA LYS A 75 9.59 -36.62 6.72
C LYS A 75 9.44 -37.61 5.57
N ARG A 76 9.68 -37.20 4.32
CA ARG A 76 9.66 -38.10 3.15
C ARG A 76 10.87 -39.01 3.09
N GLU A 77 12.04 -38.54 3.50
CA GLU A 77 13.26 -39.35 3.59
C GLU A 77 13.17 -40.40 4.71
N ALA A 78 12.64 -40.02 5.88
CA ALA A 78 12.40 -40.95 6.99
C ALA A 78 11.42 -42.08 6.65
N VAL A 79 10.46 -41.85 5.76
CA VAL A 79 9.50 -42.87 5.28
C VAL A 79 10.10 -43.80 4.22
N ARG A 80 11.16 -43.37 3.51
CA ARG A 80 11.84 -44.20 2.50
C ARG A 80 12.96 -45.07 3.05
N GLY A 81 13.54 -44.71 4.20
CA GLY A 81 14.63 -45.47 4.84
C GLY A 81 14.17 -46.65 5.69
N ASP A 82 12.87 -46.84 5.88
CA ASP A 82 12.26 -47.89 6.72
C ASP A 82 11.72 -49.08 5.89
N ARG A 83 12.32 -49.36 4.72
CA ARG A 83 11.90 -50.43 3.81
C ARG A 83 13.06 -51.24 3.27
#